data_AF-A0A662BFD1-F1
#
_entry.id   AF-A0A662BFD1-F1
#
_cell.length_a   1.000
_cell.length_b   1.000
_cell.length_c   1.000
_cell.angle_alpha   90.00
_cell.angle_beta   90.00
_cell.angle_gamma   90.00
#
_symmetry.space_group_name_H-M   'P 1'
#
loop_
_entity.id
_entity.type
_entity.pdbx_description
1 polymer ?
#
loop_
_entity_poly.entity_id
_entity_poly.type
_entity_poly.pdbx_seq_one_letter_code
_entity_poly.pdbx_strand_id
1 'polypeptide(L)'
;MAQSIVKQKSYDFALKIIKFCAMLRNQKHFEISSQLLRSGTSIGANVEEALAGRSRKDFFAKMSIASKEARESYYWLRLLKESQLANIGVDDQIEDIRNIINVLTAIVKTTRQSLKG
;
A
#
# COMPACT_ATOMS: atom_id res chain seq x y z
N MET A 1 -4.05 -18.58 -3.56
CA MET A 1 -3.20 -18.39 -2.36
C MET A 1 -2.66 -16.95 -2.26
N ALA A 2 -1.81 -16.47 -3.19
CA ALA A 2 -1.23 -15.11 -3.13
C ALA A 2 -2.26 -13.95 -3.09
N GLN A 3 -3.40 -14.09 -3.79
CA GLN A 3 -4.48 -13.08 -3.78
C GLN A 3 -5.13 -12.91 -2.40
N SER A 4 -5.35 -14.00 -1.67
CA SER A 4 -5.89 -13.96 -0.30
C SER A 4 -4.87 -13.35 0.67
N ILE A 5 -3.58 -13.62 0.47
CA ILE A 5 -2.50 -13.05 1.28
C ILE A 5 -2.42 -11.52 1.08
N VAL A 6 -2.43 -11.04 -0.17
CA VAL A 6 -2.30 -9.59 -0.42
C VAL A 6 -3.53 -8.81 0.06
N LYS A 7 -4.74 -9.40 -0.05
CA LYS A 7 -5.97 -8.82 0.48
C LYS A 7 -5.89 -8.60 2.00
N GLN A 8 -5.51 -9.63 2.74
CA GLN A 8 -5.41 -9.52 4.19
C GLN A 8 -4.31 -8.53 4.61
N LYS A 9 -3.11 -8.67 4.01
CA LYS A 9 -1.98 -7.79 4.33
C LYS A 9 -2.26 -6.32 4.03
N SER A 10 -2.91 -6.00 2.91
CA SER A 10 -3.22 -4.61 2.56
C SER A 10 -4.30 -4.02 3.48
N TYR A 11 -5.27 -4.83 3.93
CA TYR A 11 -6.27 -4.41 4.91
C TYR A 11 -5.66 -4.12 6.29
N ASP A 12 -4.82 -5.04 6.79
CA ASP A 12 -4.13 -4.87 8.07
C ASP A 12 -3.19 -3.66 8.04
N PHE A 13 -2.50 -3.46 6.92
CA PHE A 13 -1.67 -2.28 6.70
C PHE A 13 -2.49 -0.99 6.68
N ALA A 14 -3.66 -0.98 6.03
CA ALA A 14 -4.53 0.19 6.03
C ALA A 14 -4.97 0.57 7.47
N LEU A 15 -5.37 -0.41 8.29
CA LEU A 15 -5.69 -0.17 9.71
C LEU A 15 -4.50 0.38 10.50
N LYS A 16 -3.30 -0.17 10.27
CA LYS A 16 -2.06 0.32 10.89
C LYS A 16 -1.75 1.75 10.48
N ILE A 17 -1.87 2.08 9.19
CA ILE A 17 -1.66 3.43 8.66
C ILE A 17 -2.68 4.43 9.20
N ILE A 18 -3.96 4.06 9.34
CA ILE A 18 -4.97 4.93 9.95
C ILE A 18 -4.55 5.35 11.36
N LYS A 19 -4.14 4.39 12.20
CA LYS A 19 -3.67 4.65 13.57
C LYS A 19 -2.38 5.48 13.57
N PHE A 20 -1.42 5.15 12.71
CA PHE A 20 -0.15 5.87 12.60
C PHE A 20 -0.35 7.33 12.17
N CYS A 21 -1.19 7.57 11.16
CA CYS A 21 -1.52 8.90 10.67
C CYS A 21 -2.27 9.75 11.71
N ALA A 22 -3.05 9.14 12.59
CA ALA A 22 -3.66 9.84 13.72
C ALA A 22 -2.59 10.35 14.72
N MET A 23 -1.56 9.54 15.02
CA MET A 23 -0.44 9.96 15.87
C MET A 23 0.36 11.11 15.23
N LEU A 24 0.61 11.04 13.91
CA LEU A 24 1.26 12.13 13.16
C LEU A 24 0.47 13.43 13.23
N ARG A 25 -0.86 13.37 13.12
CA ARG A 25 -1.73 14.56 13.23
C ARG A 25 -1.71 15.16 14.62
N ASN A 26 -1.63 14.34 15.68
CA ASN A 26 -1.47 14.84 17.04
C ASN A 26 -0.14 15.60 17.23
N GLN A 27 0.90 15.22 16.47
CA GLN A 27 2.18 15.94 16.39
C GLN A 27 2.17 17.10 15.37
N LYS A 28 1.01 17.46 14.82
CA LYS A 28 0.81 18.53 13.83
C LYS A 28 1.45 18.28 12.46
N HIS A 29 1.73 17.03 12.09
CA HIS A 29 2.22 16.66 10.75
C HIS A 29 1.05 16.35 9.79
N PHE A 30 0.26 17.36 9.43
CA PHE A 30 -1.01 17.17 8.71
C PHE A 30 -0.83 16.76 7.25
N GLU A 31 0.12 17.38 6.54
CA GLU A 31 0.31 17.24 5.10
C GLU A 31 0.82 15.83 4.77
N ILE A 32 1.89 15.40 5.45
CA ILE A 32 2.48 14.08 5.25
C ILE A 32 1.53 12.97 5.72
N SER A 33 0.79 13.18 6.82
CA SER A 33 -0.24 12.26 7.29
C SER A 33 -1.36 12.11 6.26
N SER A 34 -1.78 13.19 5.61
CA SER A 34 -2.81 13.14 4.56
C SER A 34 -2.35 12.36 3.33
N GLN A 35 -1.11 12.59 2.87
CA GLN A 35 -0.55 11.87 1.72
C GLN A 35 -0.36 10.37 2.01
N LEU A 36 0.18 10.04 3.18
CA LEU A 36 0.37 8.65 3.60
C LEU A 36 -0.96 7.93 3.83
N LEU A 37 -1.95 8.59 4.46
CA LEU A 37 -3.26 7.99 4.71
C LEU A 37 -3.97 7.65 3.40
N ARG A 38 -3.95 8.58 2.43
CA ARG A 38 -4.57 8.39 1.12
C ARG A 38 -3.92 7.23 0.37
N SER A 39 -2.60 7.26 0.22
CA SER A 39 -1.89 6.21 -0.51
C SER A 39 -2.00 4.85 0.20
N GLY A 40 -1.81 4.80 1.52
CA GLY A 40 -1.77 3.55 2.29
C GLY A 40 -3.11 2.81 2.33
N THR A 41 -4.22 3.55 2.41
CA THR A 41 -5.57 2.95 2.38
C THR A 41 -6.01 2.58 0.96
N SER A 42 -5.56 3.32 -0.06
CA SER A 42 -5.86 3.07 -1.47
C SER A 42 -5.34 1.72 -1.97
N ILE A 43 -4.27 1.18 -1.37
CA ILE A 43 -3.74 -0.15 -1.69
C ILE A 43 -4.81 -1.22 -1.49
N GLY A 44 -5.40 -1.27 -0.29
CA GLY A 44 -6.44 -2.24 0.06
C GLY A 44 -7.69 -2.07 -0.79
N ALA A 45 -8.13 -0.83 -0.99
CA ALA A 45 -9.29 -0.51 -1.81
C ALA A 45 -9.14 -1.04 -3.26
N ASN A 46 -7.99 -0.78 -3.90
CA ASN A 46 -7.73 -1.27 -5.25
C ASN A 46 -7.57 -2.80 -5.32
N VAL A 47 -7.04 -3.43 -4.27
CA VAL A 47 -6.99 -4.90 -4.18
C VAL A 47 -8.40 -5.50 -4.12
N GLU A 48 -9.30 -4.93 -3.33
CA GLU A 48 -10.70 -5.38 -3.25
C GLU A 48 -11.42 -5.19 -4.59
N GLU A 49 -11.26 -4.03 -5.23
CA GLU A 49 -11.82 -3.78 -6.55
C GLU A 49 -11.28 -4.75 -7.61
N ALA A 50 -9.98 -5.06 -7.58
CA ALA A 50 -9.38 -6.03 -8.49
C ALA A 50 -10.03 -7.41 -8.35
N LEU A 51 -10.30 -7.85 -7.11
CA LEU A 51 -10.89 -9.16 -6.82
C LEU A 51 -12.38 -9.23 -7.18
N ALA A 52 -13.09 -8.11 -7.14
CA ALA A 52 -14.46 -7.98 -7.64
C ALA A 52 -14.55 -7.72 -9.15
N GLY A 53 -13.42 -7.54 -9.82
CA GLY A 53 -13.33 -7.18 -11.23
C GLY A 53 -13.87 -8.26 -12.18
N ARG A 54 -14.32 -7.84 -13.35
CA ARG A 54 -15.02 -8.74 -14.32
C ARG A 54 -14.11 -9.36 -15.37
N SER A 55 -12.86 -8.91 -15.47
CA SER A 55 -11.91 -9.41 -16.47
C SER A 55 -10.49 -9.43 -15.95
N ARG A 56 -9.63 -10.23 -16.59
CA ARG A 56 -8.20 -10.27 -16.27
C ARG A 56 -7.49 -8.94 -16.55
N LYS A 57 -7.94 -8.16 -17.54
CA LYS A 57 -7.43 -6.82 -17.83
C LYS A 57 -7.79 -5.83 -16.71
N ASP A 58 -9.01 -5.91 -16.19
CA ASP A 58 -9.48 -5.09 -15.07
C ASP A 58 -8.71 -5.42 -13.78
N PHE A 59 -8.58 -6.72 -13.46
CA PHE A 59 -7.74 -7.20 -12.37
C PHE A 59 -6.29 -6.67 -12.48
N PHE A 60 -5.69 -6.75 -13.68
CA PHE A 60 -4.35 -6.22 -13.92
C PHE A 60 -4.24 -4.72 -13.67
N ALA A 61 -5.20 -3.93 -14.18
CA ALA A 61 -5.21 -2.48 -14.02
C ALA A 61 -5.29 -2.10 -12.54
N LYS A 62 -6.22 -2.69 -11.79
CA LYS A 62 -6.42 -2.41 -10.36
C LYS A 62 -5.25 -2.87 -9.49
N MET A 63 -4.70 -4.06 -9.73
CA MET A 63 -3.48 -4.51 -9.06
C MET A 63 -2.26 -3.63 -9.37
N SER A 64 -2.18 -3.08 -10.58
CA SER A 64 -1.12 -2.13 -10.95
C SER A 64 -1.26 -0.80 -10.21
N ILE A 65 -2.49 -0.31 -10.03
CA ILE A 65 -2.76 0.88 -9.19
C ILE A 65 -2.37 0.60 -7.75
N ALA A 66 -2.82 -0.52 -7.16
CA ALA A 66 -2.41 -0.91 -5.80
C ALA A 66 -0.88 -0.97 -5.65
N SER A 67 -0.17 -1.49 -6.66
CA SER A 67 1.30 -1.53 -6.67
C SER A 67 1.94 -0.15 -6.73
N LYS A 68 1.32 0.84 -7.40
CA LYS A 68 1.79 2.22 -7.43
C LYS A 68 1.60 2.88 -6.06
N GLU A 69 0.41 2.76 -5.49
CA GLU A 69 0.07 3.31 -4.18
C GLU A 69 0.98 2.75 -3.08
N ALA A 70 1.31 1.45 -3.14
CA ALA A 70 2.23 0.84 -2.19
C ALA A 70 3.64 1.46 -2.23
N ARG A 71 4.14 1.81 -3.42
CA ARG A 71 5.44 2.49 -3.58
C ARG A 71 5.37 3.94 -3.10
N GLU A 72 4.24 4.62 -3.33
CA GLU A 72 4.01 5.97 -2.81
C GLU A 72 3.96 5.98 -1.28
N SER A 73 3.26 5.05 -0.64
CA SER A 73 3.25 4.91 0.82
C SER A 73 4.64 4.63 1.37
N TYR A 74 5.42 3.74 0.72
CA TYR A 74 6.80 3.47 1.12
C TYR A 74 7.69 4.72 1.00
N TYR A 75 7.50 5.53 -0.04
CA TYR A 75 8.22 6.80 -0.19
C TYR A 75 7.93 7.75 0.98
N TRP A 76 6.66 7.94 1.35
CA TRP A 76 6.30 8.81 2.48
C TRP A 76 6.84 8.30 3.82
N LEU A 77 6.80 6.99 4.06
CA LEU A 77 7.37 6.37 5.26
C LEU A 77 8.88 6.57 5.35
N ARG A 78 9.60 6.47 4.22
CA ARG A 78 11.03 6.78 4.16
C ARG A 78 11.32 8.26 4.43
N LEU A 79 10.53 9.17 3.87
CA LEU A 79 10.69 10.60 4.16
C LEU A 79 10.51 10.88 5.65
N LEU A 80 9.50 10.27 6.29
CA LEU A 80 9.29 10.39 7.74
C LEU A 80 10.51 9.88 8.53
N LYS A 81 11.09 8.74 8.12
CA LYS A 81 12.28 8.18 8.76
C LYS A 81 13.49 9.10 8.67
N GLU A 82 13.83 9.53 7.45
CA GLU A 82 15.07 10.28 7.19
C GLU A 82 14.98 11.74 7.66
N SER A 83 13.80 12.35 7.59
CA SER A 83 13.60 13.73 8.03
C SER A 83 13.59 13.89 9.55
N GLN A 84 13.48 12.79 10.30
CA GLN A 84 13.34 12.79 11.76
C GLN A 84 12.21 13.70 12.27
N LEU A 85 11.20 13.95 11.41
CA LEU A 85 10.11 14.88 11.71
C LEU A 85 9.26 14.41 12.88
N ALA A 86 9.04 13.10 12.97
CA ALA A 86 8.12 12.51 13.92
C ALA A 86 8.89 11.74 15.00
N ASN A 87 8.52 11.94 16.27
CA ASN A 87 9.10 11.20 17.40
C ASN A 87 8.41 9.82 17.59
N ILE A 88 8.14 9.12 16.48
CA ILE A 88 7.48 7.81 16.46
C ILE A 88 8.25 6.88 15.53
N GLY A 89 8.39 5.62 15.96
CA GLY A 89 8.99 4.58 15.12
C GLY A 89 8.16 4.31 13.87
N VAL A 90 8.85 4.14 12.74
CA VAL A 90 8.26 3.92 11.41
C VAL A 90 8.70 2.60 10.76
N ASP A 91 9.59 1.87 11.43
CA ASP A 91 10.23 0.67 10.88
C ASP A 91 9.23 -0.46 10.62
N ASP A 92 8.28 -0.67 11.52
CA ASP A 92 7.23 -1.69 11.36
C ASP A 92 6.39 -1.45 10.09
N GLN A 93 6.00 -0.19 9.84
CA GLN A 93 5.22 0.19 8.66
C GLN A 93 6.06 0.02 7.39
N ILE A 94 7.36 0.32 7.47
CA ILE A 94 8.32 0.11 6.37
C ILE A 94 8.46 -1.38 6.04
N GLU A 95 8.55 -2.25 7.03
CA GLU A 95 8.66 -3.68 6.81
C GLU A 95 7.39 -4.23 6.15
N ASP A 96 6.21 -3.88 6.69
CA ASP A 96 4.92 -4.30 6.16
C ASP A 96 4.73 -3.89 4.69
N ILE A 97 5.02 -2.62 4.36
CA ILE A 97 4.81 -2.13 2.99
C ILE A 97 5.79 -2.78 2.01
N ARG A 98 7.03 -3.09 2.42
CA ARG A 98 7.98 -3.82 1.57
C ARG A 98 7.48 -5.22 1.23
N ASN A 99 6.90 -5.91 2.22
CA ASN A 99 6.28 -7.21 2.00
C ASN A 99 5.10 -7.11 1.01
N ILE A 100 4.25 -6.09 1.16
CA ILE A 100 3.14 -5.85 0.23
C ILE A 100 3.63 -5.53 -1.19
N ILE A 101 4.65 -4.68 -1.34
CA ILE A 101 5.26 -4.34 -2.64
C ILE A 101 5.77 -5.59 -3.35
N ASN A 102 6.45 -6.48 -2.63
CA ASN A 102 6.98 -7.72 -3.22
C ASN A 102 5.86 -8.61 -3.77
N VAL A 103 4.80 -8.80 -2.98
CA VAL A 103 3.64 -9.61 -3.39
C VAL A 103 2.92 -8.98 -4.59
N LEU A 104 2.63 -7.68 -4.54
CA LEU A 104 1.98 -6.95 -5.64
C LEU A 104 2.83 -6.98 -6.92
N THR A 105 4.14 -6.82 -6.81
CA THR A 105 5.05 -6.89 -7.95
C THR A 105 5.01 -8.25 -8.63
N ALA A 106 5.00 -9.34 -7.85
CA ALA A 106 4.88 -10.70 -8.37
C ALA A 106 3.53 -10.93 -9.07
N ILE A 107 2.42 -10.46 -8.47
CA ILE A 107 1.07 -10.55 -9.06
C ILE A 107 1.03 -9.80 -10.40
N VAL A 108 1.41 -8.52 -10.42
CA VAL A 108 1.38 -7.67 -11.62
C VAL A 108 2.23 -8.27 -12.74
N LYS A 109 3.45 -8.76 -12.43
CA LYS A 109 4.33 -9.39 -13.42
C LYS A 109 3.69 -10.63 -14.04
N THR A 110 3.15 -11.52 -13.21
CA THR A 110 2.55 -12.78 -13.65
C THR A 110 1.28 -12.53 -14.47
N THR A 111 0.41 -11.64 -14.02
CA THR A 111 -0.81 -11.28 -14.76
C THR A 111 -0.47 -10.66 -16.11
N ARG A 112 0.53 -9.77 -16.18
CA ARG A 112 0.98 -9.18 -17.45
C ARG A 112 1.44 -10.23 -18.45
N GLN A 113 2.19 -11.23 -18.00
CA GLN A 113 2.64 -12.34 -18.88
C GLN A 113 1.45 -13.12 -19.42
N SER A 114 0.47 -13.44 -18.56
CA SER A 114 -0.76 -14.16 -18.96
C SER A 114 -1.72 -13.39 -19.88
N LEU A 115 -1.51 -12.09 -20.09
CA LEU A 115 -2.27 -11.25 -21.01
C LEU A 115 -1.60 -11.10 -22.38
N LYS A 116 -0.33 -11.52 -22.51
CA LYS A 116 0.45 -11.44 -23.75
C LYS A 116 0.38 -12.74 -24.57
N GLY A 117 0.03 -13.85 -23.93
CA GLY A 117 -0.30 -15.11 -24.60
C GLY A 117 -1.80 -15.21 -24.77
#